data_AF-A0A1Q4F9A0-F1
#
_entry.id   AF-A0A1Q4F9A0-F1
#
_cell.length_a   1.000
_cell.length_b   1.000
_cell.length_c   1.000
_cell.angle_alpha   90.00
_cell.angle_beta   90.00
_cell.angle_gamma   90.00
#
_symmetry.space_group_name_H-M   'P 1'
#
loop_
_entity.id
_entity.type
_entity.pdbx_description
1 polymer ?
#
loop_
_entity_poly.entity_id
_entity_poly.type
_entity_poly.pdbx_seq_one_letter_code
_entity_poly.pdbx_strand_id
1 'polypeptide(L)'
;MEFIAVSLLFYKVIGSPRSQKIILIILLLTGSYLFFSILTSPIDSFNSVLAGLTYLVFLIYSIYYLFERMKDPTAIYLFSSPVFWVVVAIIIYSAGTFFPFIYAKNYMAEREFLDLYDLIHDPLYIIRNLFFAFAMLQKDKKLKSNYTAYGRKKPKP
;
A
#
# COMPACT_ATOMS: atom_id res chain seq x y z
N MET A 1 2.88 12.04 -5.04
CA MET A 1 4.02 11.10 -5.16
C MET A 1 3.74 9.74 -4.53
N GLU A 2 3.33 9.67 -3.26
CA GLU A 2 3.05 8.41 -2.55
C GLU A 2 2.03 7.50 -3.26
N PHE A 3 0.94 8.08 -3.77
CA PHE A 3 -0.09 7.34 -4.55
C PHE A 3 0.46 6.53 -5.72
N ILE A 4 1.35 7.12 -6.50
CA ILE A 4 1.93 6.46 -7.69
C ILE A 4 2.82 5.30 -7.24
N ALA A 5 3.67 5.52 -6.23
CA ALA A 5 4.59 4.50 -5.72
C ALA A 5 3.83 3.28 -5.16
N VAL A 6 2.81 3.52 -4.34
CA VAL A 6 1.99 2.46 -3.75
C VAL A 6 1.19 1.71 -4.82
N SER A 7 0.59 2.42 -5.78
CA SER A 7 -0.14 1.78 -6.88
C SER A 7 0.76 0.91 -7.74
N LEU A 8 1.98 1.35 -8.05
CA LEU A 8 2.97 0.56 -8.79
C LEU A 8 3.47 -0.66 -7.99
N LEU A 9 3.62 -0.54 -6.67
CA LEU A 9 3.92 -1.67 -5.79
C LEU A 9 2.82 -2.73 -5.93
N PHE A 10 1.55 -2.35 -5.76
CA PHE A 10 0.43 -3.29 -5.85
C PHE A 10 0.27 -3.90 -7.24
N TYR A 11 0.50 -3.12 -8.30
CA TYR A 11 0.51 -3.63 -9.67
C TYR A 11 1.54 -4.76 -9.86
N LYS A 12 2.74 -4.64 -9.28
CA LYS A 12 3.80 -5.65 -9.37
C LYS A 12 3.55 -6.88 -8.49
N VAL A 13 2.90 -6.67 -7.36
CA VAL A 13 2.79 -7.66 -6.29
C VAL A 13 1.53 -8.53 -6.42
N ILE A 14 0.47 -8.00 -7.02
CA ILE A 14 -0.76 -8.72 -7.32
C ILE A 14 -0.57 -9.60 -8.56
N GLY A 15 -0.98 -10.86 -8.46
CA GLY A 15 -0.76 -11.87 -9.51
C GLY A 15 -1.82 -11.86 -10.61
N SER A 16 -3.06 -11.52 -10.26
CA SER A 16 -4.18 -11.61 -11.20
C SER A 16 -4.19 -10.49 -12.26
N PRO A 17 -4.25 -10.83 -13.57
CA PRO A 17 -4.17 -9.83 -14.65
C PRO A 17 -5.40 -8.93 -14.73
N ARG A 18 -6.56 -9.39 -14.24
CA ARG A 18 -7.79 -8.57 -14.15
C ARG A 18 -7.61 -7.45 -13.14
N SER A 19 -7.11 -7.75 -11.94
CA SER A 19 -6.91 -6.78 -10.88
C SER A 19 -5.78 -5.81 -11.21
N GLN A 20 -4.72 -6.27 -11.88
CA GLN A 20 -3.68 -5.39 -12.42
C GLN A 20 -4.25 -4.33 -13.37
N LYS A 21 -5.17 -4.70 -14.27
CA LYS A 21 -5.86 -3.73 -15.15
C LYS A 21 -6.70 -2.74 -14.36
N ILE A 22 -7.43 -3.20 -13.33
CA ILE A 22 -8.23 -2.33 -12.46
C ILE A 22 -7.33 -1.31 -11.74
N ILE A 23 -6.19 -1.75 -11.19
CA ILE A 23 -5.21 -0.87 -10.54
C ILE A 23 -4.68 0.18 -11.51
N LEU A 24 -4.38 -0.21 -12.76
CA LEU A 24 -3.90 0.72 -13.78
C LEU A 24 -4.97 1.76 -14.13
N ILE A 25 -6.24 1.35 -14.26
CA ILE A 25 -7.36 2.28 -14.50
C ILE A 25 -7.48 3.28 -13.33
N ILE A 26 -7.47 2.80 -12.08
CA ILE A 26 -7.54 3.67 -10.89
C ILE A 26 -6.33 4.61 -10.83
N LEU A 27 -5.12 4.12 -11.16
CA LEU A 27 -3.91 4.93 -11.22
C LEU A 27 -4.06 6.07 -12.24
N LEU A 28 -4.61 5.81 -13.43
CA LEU A 28 -4.81 6.83 -14.46
C LEU A 28 -5.91 7.83 -14.08
N LEU A 29 -7.03 7.35 -13.54
CA LEU A 29 -8.14 8.21 -13.12
C LEU A 29 -7.72 9.13 -11.95
N THR A 30 -7.23 8.55 -10.86
CA THR A 30 -6.80 9.33 -9.70
C THR A 30 -5.55 10.16 -10.00
N GLY A 31 -4.62 9.63 -10.82
CA GLY A 31 -3.42 10.35 -11.24
C GLY A 31 -3.73 11.57 -12.09
N SER A 32 -4.65 11.46 -13.06
CA SER A 32 -5.08 12.61 -13.86
C SER A 32 -5.83 13.65 -13.03
N TYR A 33 -6.67 13.23 -12.08
CA TYR A 33 -7.35 14.13 -11.15
C TYR A 33 -6.35 14.87 -10.25
N LEU A 34 -5.36 14.17 -9.69
CA LEU A 34 -4.30 14.79 -8.88
C LEU A 34 -3.49 15.81 -9.70
N PHE A 35 -3.15 15.47 -10.94
CA PHE A 35 -2.43 16.38 -11.83
C PHE A 35 -3.24 17.64 -12.14
N PHE A 36 -4.53 17.49 -12.44
CA PHE A 36 -5.44 18.62 -12.64
C PHE A 36 -5.60 19.47 -11.37
N SER A 37 -5.70 18.84 -10.20
CA SER A 37 -5.78 19.51 -8.91
C SER A 37 -4.55 20.39 -8.67
N ILE A 38 -3.34 19.89 -8.97
CA ILE A 38 -2.09 20.66 -8.81
C ILE A 38 -2.07 21.90 -9.72
N LEU A 39 -2.61 21.80 -10.94
CA LEU A 39 -2.65 22.92 -11.88
C LEU A 39 -3.66 24.01 -11.51
N THR A 40 -4.74 23.63 -10.81
CA THR A 40 -5.92 24.51 -10.62
C THR A 40 -6.07 24.99 -9.18
N SER A 41 -5.50 24.28 -8.20
CA SER A 41 -5.71 24.59 -6.77
C SER A 41 -4.74 25.64 -6.26
N PRO A 42 -5.15 26.51 -5.33
CA PRO A 42 -4.22 27.36 -4.58
C PRO A 42 -3.16 26.50 -3.87
N ILE A 43 -1.93 27.01 -3.80
CA ILE A 43 -0.75 26.28 -3.29
C ILE A 43 -0.95 25.77 -1.85
N ASP A 44 -1.82 26.40 -1.04
CA ASP A 44 -2.01 26.10 0.38
C ASP A 44 -3.30 25.34 0.73
N SER A 45 -4.11 24.92 -0.24
CA SER A 45 -5.34 24.18 0.08
C SER A 45 -5.08 22.68 0.19
N PHE A 46 -4.97 22.16 1.41
CA PHE A 46 -4.97 20.71 1.66
C PHE A 46 -6.33 20.10 1.27
N ASN A 47 -6.34 19.24 0.25
CA ASN A 47 -7.55 18.53 -0.16
C ASN A 47 -7.73 17.24 0.67
N SER A 48 -8.30 17.44 1.86
CA SER A 48 -8.51 16.41 2.87
C SER A 48 -9.43 15.26 2.41
N VAL A 49 -10.46 15.56 1.62
CA VAL A 49 -11.37 14.56 1.04
C VAL A 49 -10.64 13.65 0.07
N LEU A 50 -9.80 14.22 -0.80
CA LEU A 50 -8.99 13.45 -1.74
C LEU A 50 -7.96 12.57 -1.01
N ALA A 51 -7.37 13.08 0.07
CA ALA A 51 -6.51 12.28 0.94
C ALA A 51 -7.28 11.09 1.51
N GLY A 52 -8.44 11.31 2.12
CA GLY A 52 -9.29 10.24 2.66
C GLY A 52 -9.62 9.15 1.63
N LEU A 53 -10.03 9.55 0.42
CA LEU A 53 -10.32 8.62 -0.68
C LEU A 53 -9.07 7.83 -1.11
N THR A 54 -7.91 8.48 -1.16
CA THR A 54 -6.63 7.84 -1.52
C THR A 54 -6.27 6.73 -0.53
N TYR A 55 -6.36 6.99 0.77
CA TYR A 55 -6.06 5.99 1.80
C TYR A 55 -7.12 4.88 1.87
N LEU A 56 -8.38 5.16 1.52
CA LEU A 56 -9.38 4.12 1.32
C LEU A 56 -9.01 3.18 0.17
N VAL A 57 -8.53 3.71 -0.95
CA VAL A 57 -8.04 2.89 -2.09
C VAL A 57 -6.85 2.03 -1.66
N PHE A 58 -5.90 2.58 -0.91
CA PHE A 58 -4.77 1.81 -0.37
C PHE A 58 -5.22 0.67 0.55
N LEU A 59 -6.22 0.92 1.39
CA LEU A 59 -6.80 -0.10 2.26
C LEU A 59 -7.40 -1.24 1.43
N ILE A 60 -8.17 -0.92 0.39
CA ILE A 60 -8.76 -1.92 -0.52
C ILE A 60 -7.68 -2.75 -1.22
N TYR A 61 -6.63 -2.10 -1.76
CA TYR A 61 -5.51 -2.80 -2.41
C TYR A 61 -4.82 -3.76 -1.44
N SER A 62 -4.61 -3.31 -0.21
CA SER A 62 -3.92 -4.07 0.82
C SER A 62 -4.73 -5.30 1.26
N ILE A 63 -6.03 -5.13 1.50
CA ILE A 63 -6.95 -6.23 1.83
C ILE A 63 -7.00 -7.24 0.68
N TYR A 64 -7.10 -6.75 -0.57
CA TYR A 64 -7.12 -7.62 -1.73
C TYR A 64 -5.82 -8.43 -1.88
N TYR A 65 -4.66 -7.79 -1.68
CA TYR A 65 -3.38 -8.49 -1.68
C TYR A 65 -3.32 -9.59 -0.62
N LEU A 66 -3.72 -9.30 0.63
CA LEU A 66 -3.73 -10.30 1.70
C LEU A 66 -4.66 -11.46 1.35
N PHE A 67 -5.83 -11.16 0.79
CA PHE A 67 -6.77 -12.18 0.32
C PHE A 67 -6.18 -13.06 -0.79
N GLU A 68 -5.48 -12.50 -1.77
CA GLU A 68 -4.82 -13.27 -2.83
C GLU A 68 -3.73 -14.18 -2.23
N ARG A 69 -2.95 -13.68 -1.27
CA ARG A 69 -1.87 -14.45 -0.62
C ARG A 69 -2.35 -15.54 0.32
N MET A 70 -3.51 -15.38 0.95
CA MET A 70 -4.11 -16.44 1.78
C MET A 70 -4.59 -17.64 0.97
N LYS A 71 -4.86 -17.46 -0.34
CA LYS A 71 -5.27 -18.57 -1.23
C LYS A 71 -4.09 -19.41 -1.71
N ASP A 72 -2.88 -18.90 -1.61
CA ASP A 72 -1.68 -19.62 -2.02
C ASP A 72 -1.25 -20.61 -0.93
N PRO A 73 -1.02 -21.90 -1.24
CA PRO A 73 -0.55 -22.90 -0.27
C PRO A 73 0.85 -22.61 0.29
N THR A 74 1.56 -21.62 -0.24
CA THR A 74 2.83 -21.10 0.27
C THR A 74 2.66 -20.02 1.35
N ALA A 75 1.44 -19.76 1.81
CA ALA A 75 1.11 -18.75 2.84
C ALA A 75 1.93 -18.88 4.15
N ILE A 76 2.48 -20.07 4.45
CA ILE A 76 3.39 -20.29 5.60
C ILE A 76 4.61 -19.36 5.56
N TYR A 77 5.06 -18.93 4.37
CA TYR A 77 6.19 -18.01 4.20
C TYR A 77 5.77 -16.54 4.01
N LEU A 78 4.47 -16.22 4.12
CA LEU A 78 3.97 -14.86 3.88
C LEU A 78 4.66 -13.83 4.80
N PHE A 79 4.83 -14.18 6.07
CA PHE A 79 5.50 -13.33 7.08
C PHE A 79 7.01 -13.16 6.84
N SER A 80 7.61 -13.99 5.99
CA SER A 80 9.03 -13.88 5.61
C SER A 80 9.27 -12.94 4.44
N SER A 81 8.20 -12.45 3.80
CA SER A 81 8.29 -11.53 2.67
C SER A 81 8.35 -10.08 3.16
N PRO A 82 9.33 -9.27 2.72
CA PRO A 82 9.40 -7.85 3.06
C PRO A 82 8.14 -7.09 2.60
N VAL A 83 7.57 -7.49 1.45
CA VAL A 83 6.36 -6.88 0.88
C VAL A 83 5.16 -7.01 1.82
N PHE A 84 5.06 -8.13 2.56
CA PHE A 84 3.98 -8.32 3.51
C PHE A 84 3.98 -7.24 4.59
N TRP A 85 5.14 -6.92 5.16
CA TRP A 85 5.27 -5.91 6.21
C TRP A 85 5.05 -4.49 5.68
N VAL A 86 5.43 -4.21 4.44
CA VAL A 86 5.06 -2.96 3.76
C VAL A 86 3.54 -2.84 3.66
N VAL A 87 2.84 -3.90 3.25
CA VAL A 87 1.38 -3.88 3.13
C VAL A 87 0.71 -3.74 4.50
N VAL A 88 1.21 -4.41 5.54
CA VAL A 88 0.71 -4.27 6.92
C VAL A 88 0.85 -2.81 7.41
N ALA A 89 1.99 -2.17 7.15
CA ALA A 89 2.20 -0.76 7.49
C ALA A 89 1.15 0.14 6.82
N ILE A 90 0.89 -0.12 5.52
CA ILE A 90 -0.10 0.62 4.74
C ILE A 90 -1.50 0.41 5.31
N ILE A 91 -1.87 -0.81 5.72
CA ILE A 91 -3.17 -1.08 6.34
C ILE A 91 -3.33 -0.30 7.63
N ILE A 92 -2.37 -0.42 8.56
CA ILE A 92 -2.46 0.22 9.89
C ILE A 92 -2.63 1.73 9.74
N TYR A 93 -1.77 2.34 8.91
CA TYR A 93 -1.83 3.76 8.66
C TYR A 93 -3.13 4.17 7.98
N SER A 94 -3.47 3.53 6.85
CA SER A 94 -4.65 3.90 6.06
C SER A 94 -5.95 3.72 6.84
N ALA A 95 -6.09 2.63 7.59
CA ALA A 95 -7.27 2.35 8.41
C ALA A 95 -7.43 3.34 9.56
N GLY A 96 -6.32 3.79 10.16
CA GLY A 96 -6.38 4.75 11.25
C GLY A 96 -6.56 6.21 10.81
N THR A 97 -6.07 6.59 9.62
CA THR A 97 -6.09 7.99 9.18
C THR A 97 -7.20 8.34 8.19
N PHE A 98 -7.86 7.38 7.54
CA PHE A 98 -8.85 7.71 6.50
C PHE A 98 -10.04 8.53 7.04
N PHE A 99 -10.54 8.19 8.24
CA PHE A 99 -11.65 8.93 8.86
C PHE A 99 -11.20 10.36 9.25
N PRO A 100 -10.11 10.56 10.02
CA PRO A 100 -9.58 11.90 10.29
C PRO A 100 -9.40 12.76 9.03
N PHE A 101 -8.90 12.19 7.92
CA PHE A 101 -8.76 12.92 6.66
C PHE A 101 -10.10 13.35 6.05
N ILE A 102 -11.15 12.53 6.12
CA ILE A 102 -12.47 12.93 5.60
C ILE A 102 -13.05 14.07 6.44
N TYR A 103 -12.94 13.98 7.77
CA TYR A 103 -13.48 14.98 8.70
C TYR A 103 -12.70 16.30 8.68
N ALA A 104 -11.40 16.26 8.38
CA ALA A 104 -10.54 17.44 8.34
C ALA A 104 -11.09 18.59 7.48
N LYS A 105 -11.85 18.31 6.41
CA LYS A 105 -12.44 19.39 5.59
C LYS A 105 -13.30 20.37 6.41
N ASN A 106 -14.04 19.85 7.39
CA ASN A 106 -15.06 20.62 8.09
C ASN A 106 -14.57 21.13 9.46
N TYR A 107 -13.53 20.50 10.03
CA TYR A 107 -13.15 20.71 11.43
C TYR A 107 -11.70 21.22 11.62
N MET A 108 -10.94 21.46 10.54
CA MET A 108 -9.55 21.94 10.63
C MET A 108 -9.36 23.32 11.30
N ALA A 109 -10.44 24.09 11.49
CA ALA A 109 -10.39 25.35 12.25
C ALA A 109 -10.57 25.15 13.78
N GLU A 110 -10.96 23.96 14.21
CA GLU A 110 -11.25 23.65 15.61
C GLU A 110 -10.01 23.05 16.28
N ARG A 111 -9.57 23.68 17.38
CA ARG A 111 -8.35 23.27 18.07
C ARG A 111 -8.44 21.86 18.65
N GLU A 112 -9.60 21.49 19.20
CA GLU A 112 -9.85 20.14 19.73
C GLU A 112 -9.73 19.07 18.66
N PHE A 113 -10.18 19.37 17.43
CA PHE A 113 -10.03 18.47 16.30
C PHE A 113 -8.56 18.32 15.90
N LEU A 114 -7.79 19.42 15.87
CA LEU A 114 -6.36 19.38 15.57
C LEU A 114 -5.59 18.52 16.56
N ASP A 115 -5.84 18.70 17.87
CA ASP A 115 -5.17 17.91 18.90
C ASP A 115 -5.48 16.42 18.76
N LEU A 116 -6.74 16.05 18.46
CA LEU A 116 -7.13 14.66 18.21
C LEU A 116 -6.55 14.12 16.90
N TYR A 117 -6.53 14.94 15.87
CA TYR A 117 -5.96 14.59 14.58
C TYR A 117 -4.48 14.27 14.70
N ASP A 118 -3.69 15.12 15.37
CA ASP A 118 -2.26 14.92 15.58
C ASP A 118 -2.01 13.71 16.49
N LEU A 119 -2.81 13.54 17.55
CA LEU A 119 -2.75 12.38 18.44
C LEU A 119 -2.96 11.04 17.70
N ILE A 120 -3.77 11.01 16.65
CA ILE A 120 -3.99 9.81 15.83
C ILE A 120 -2.93 9.70 14.73
N HIS A 121 -2.67 10.80 14.02
CA HIS A 121 -1.83 10.83 12.84
C HIS A 121 -0.37 10.53 13.15
N ASP A 122 0.20 11.20 14.15
CA ASP A 122 1.63 11.13 14.43
C ASP A 122 2.08 9.73 14.89
N PRO A 123 1.39 9.06 15.84
CA PRO A 123 1.77 7.71 16.25
C PRO A 123 1.63 6.71 15.10
N LEU A 124 0.57 6.82 14.29
CA LEU A 124 0.38 5.94 13.13
C LEU A 124 1.47 6.15 12.08
N TYR A 125 1.89 7.40 11.87
CA TYR A 125 2.99 7.73 10.96
C TYR A 125 4.31 7.12 11.43
N ILE A 126 4.60 7.20 12.74
CA ILE A 126 5.77 6.57 13.35
C ILE A 126 5.71 5.05 13.18
N ILE A 127 4.57 4.43 13.52
CA ILE A 127 4.37 2.98 13.39
C ILE A 127 4.59 2.54 11.94
N ARG A 128 4.02 3.27 10.96
CA ARG A 128 4.21 2.99 9.53
C ARG A 128 5.70 2.96 9.16
N ASN A 129 6.45 3.95 9.59
CA ASN A 129 7.88 4.04 9.28
C ASN A 129 8.69 2.93 9.96
N LEU A 130 8.33 2.52 11.18
CA LEU A 130 8.95 1.37 11.85
C LEU A 130 8.73 0.07 11.06
N PHE A 131 7.52 -0.17 10.56
CA PHE A 131 7.24 -1.32 9.71
C PHE A 131 7.98 -1.27 8.37
N PHE A 132 8.10 -0.09 7.75
CA PHE A 132 8.91 0.07 6.53
C PHE A 132 10.38 -0.22 6.79
N ALA A 133 10.95 0.30 7.87
CA ALA A 133 12.32 0.00 8.27
C ALA A 133 12.50 -1.51 8.52
N PHE A 134 11.57 -2.13 9.25
CA PHE A 134 11.57 -3.57 9.50
C PHE A 134 11.52 -4.37 8.19
N ALA A 135 10.63 -3.99 7.25
CA ALA A 135 10.54 -4.62 5.94
C ALA A 135 11.85 -4.55 5.16
N MET A 136 12.55 -3.40 5.19
CA MET A 136 13.83 -3.22 4.52
C MET A 136 14.96 -4.07 5.12
N LEU A 137 14.88 -4.39 6.42
CA LEU A 137 15.86 -5.25 7.10
C LEU A 137 15.66 -6.75 6.79
N GLN A 138 14.49 -7.13 6.28
CA GLN A 138 14.23 -8.52 5.93
C GLN A 138 15.01 -8.93 4.68
N LYS A 139 15.74 -10.04 4.80
CA LYS A 139 16.35 -10.71 3.64
C LYS A 139 15.30 -11.56 2.96
N ASP A 140 15.08 -11.31 1.68
CA ASP A 140 14.26 -12.15 0.82
C ASP A 140 14.82 -13.58 0.86
N LYS A 141 14.17 -14.46 1.62
CA LYS A 141 14.43 -15.89 1.55
C LYS A 141 13.77 -16.41 0.27
N LYS A 142 14.28 -16.01 -0.90
CA LYS A 142 13.99 -16.73 -2.14
C LYS A 142 14.44 -18.16 -1.90
N LEU A 143 13.50 -19.10 -1.79
CA LEU A 143 13.81 -20.52 -1.89
C LEU A 143 14.68 -20.67 -3.14
N LYS A 144 15.95 -21.05 -2.96
CA LYS A 144 16.72 -21.65 -4.04
C LYS A 144 15.83 -22.76 -4.60
N SER A 145 15.35 -22.56 -5.82
CA SER A 145 14.62 -23.54 -6.59
C SER A 145 15.46 -24.82 -6.64
N ASN A 146 15.10 -25.81 -5.79
CA ASN A 146 15.70 -27.15 -5.80
C ASN A 146 15.28 -27.97 -7.04
N TYR A 147 14.67 -27.36 -8.06
CA TYR A 147 14.32 -28.04 -9.31
C TYR A 147 15.53 -28.30 -10.23
N THR A 148 16.74 -27.84 -9.90
CA THR A 148 17.95 -28.14 -10.68
C THR A 148 18.62 -29.47 -10.31
N ALA A 149 18.16 -30.20 -9.29
CA ALA A 149 18.80 -31.44 -8.84
C ALA A 149 18.21 -32.75 -9.40
N TYR A 150 17.03 -32.75 -10.04
CA TYR A 150 16.37 -34.02 -10.46
C TYR A 150 16.11 -34.19 -11.96
N GLY A 151 16.44 -33.20 -12.80
CA GLY A 151 15.96 -33.16 -14.19
C GLY A 151 16.96 -33.49 -15.31
N ARG A 152 18.24 -33.76 -15.03
CA ARG A 152 19.24 -34.07 -16.08
C ARG A 152 19.92 -35.42 -15.87
N LYS A 153 19.18 -36.51 -16.06
CA LYS A 153 19.79 -37.72 -16.63
C LYS A 153 19.76 -37.57 -18.15
N LYS A 154 20.90 -37.23 -18.75
CA LYS A 154 21.09 -37.36 -20.21
C LYS A 154 20.94 -38.84 -20.58
N PRO A 155 20.19 -39.22 -21.63
CA PRO A 155 20.36 -40.52 -22.24
C PRO A 155 21.78 -40.59 -22.82
N LYS A 156 22.51 -41.67 -22.50
CA LYS A 156 23.80 -42.00 -23.11
C LYS A 156 23.58 -42.43 -24.57
N PRO A 157 24.56 -42.16 -25.46
CA PRO A 157 24.48 -42.49 -26.88
C PRO A 157 24.39 -43.99 -27.14
#